data_AF-A0A536VFS1-F1
#
_entry.id   AF-A0A536VFS1-F1
#
_cell.length_a   1.000
_cell.length_b   1.000
_cell.length_c   1.000
_cell.angle_alpha   90.00
_cell.angle_beta   90.00
_cell.angle_gamma   90.00
#
_symmetry.space_group_name_H-M   'P 1'
#
loop_
_entity.id
_entity.type
_entity.pdbx_description
1 polymer ?
#
loop_
_entity_poly.entity_id
_entity_poly.type
_entity_poly.pdbx_seq_one_letter_code
_entity_poly.pdbx_strand_id
1 'polypeptide(L)' 'MAKIYVIHENEAWVEPLRAAFSALDLPYEEWFINEGSLDLSTSPPEGVFYNRMSASSHTRGHRYAPEL' A
#
# COMPACT_ATOMS: atom_id res chain seq x y z
N MET A 1 -10.28 14.60 7.24
CA MET A 1 -10.60 13.26 6.68
C MET A 1 -9.62 12.26 7.24
N ALA A 2 -10.01 10.99 7.36
CA ALA A 2 -9.10 9.92 7.75
C ALA A 2 -8.00 9.76 6.69
N LYS A 3 -6.75 9.51 7.12
CA LYS A 3 -5.63 9.25 6.21
C LYS A 3 -5.80 7.89 5.53
N ILE A 4 -5.43 7.80 4.25
CA ILE A 4 -5.49 6.57 3.47
C ILE A 4 -4.10 5.92 3.48
N TYR A 5 -4.00 4.66 3.89
CA TYR A 5 -2.78 3.87 3.80
C TYR A 5 -2.96 2.85 2.67
N VAL A 6 -2.21 3.02 1.58
CA VAL A 6 -2.25 2.10 0.43
C VAL A 6 -1.17 1.06 0.58
N ILE A 7 -1.56 -0.20 0.76
CA ILE A 7 -0.64 -1.33 0.89
C ILE A 7 -0.51 -1.98 -0.49
N HIS A 8 0.69 -2.01 -1.05
CA HIS A 8 0.90 -2.52 -2.42
C HIS A 8 2.28 -3.14 -2.62
N GLU A 9 2.35 -4.02 -3.60
CA GLU A 9 3.61 -4.60 -4.11
C GLU A 9 3.95 -4.11 -5.52
N ASN A 10 3.07 -3.38 -6.20
CA ASN A 10 3.29 -2.92 -7.55
C ASN A 10 3.13 -1.40 -7.63
N GLU A 11 4.20 -0.67 -7.96
CA GLU A 11 4.18 0.79 -8.06
C GLU A 11 3.28 1.31 -9.19
N ALA A 12 3.35 0.70 -10.38
CA ALA A 12 2.61 1.15 -11.55
C ALA A 12 1.09 1.10 -11.31
N TRP A 13 0.65 0.25 -10.39
CA TRP A 13 -0.74 0.16 -9.99
C TRP A 13 -1.21 1.39 -9.21
N VAL A 14 -0.34 2.05 -8.44
CA VAL A 14 -0.73 3.15 -7.55
C VAL A 14 -0.80 4.49 -8.27
N GLU A 15 -0.21 4.62 -9.47
CA GLU A 15 -0.22 5.89 -10.22
C GLU A 15 -1.63 6.50 -10.40
N PRO A 16 -2.68 5.76 -10.79
CA PRO A 16 -4.02 6.31 -10.89
C PRO A 16 -4.61 6.72 -9.53
N LEU A 17 -4.21 6.06 -8.44
CA LEU A 17 -4.64 6.39 -7.08
C LEU A 17 -3.99 7.68 -6.60
N ARG A 18 -2.67 7.86 -6.82
CA ARG A 18 -1.94 9.10 -6.52
C ARG A 18 -2.62 10.30 -7.18
N ALA A 19 -2.96 10.17 -8.46
CA ALA A 19 -3.67 11.20 -9.22
C ALA A 19 -5.06 11.50 -8.64
N ALA A 20 -5.83 10.47 -8.31
CA ALA A 20 -7.17 10.63 -7.74
C ALA A 20 -7.14 11.28 -6.36
N PHE A 21 -6.24 10.85 -5.48
CA PHE A 21 -6.09 11.44 -4.14
C PHE A 21 -5.63 12.90 -4.22
N SER A 22 -4.70 13.22 -5.12
CA SER A 22 -4.27 14.59 -5.35
C SER A 22 -5.40 15.48 -5.87
N ALA A 23 -6.24 14.98 -6.78
CA ALA A 23 -7.38 15.74 -7.32
C ALA A 23 -8.48 16.00 -6.27
N LEU A 24 -8.60 15.12 -5.28
CA LEU A 24 -9.59 15.18 -4.20
C LEU A 24 -9.05 15.81 -2.91
N ASP A 25 -7.79 16.23 -2.88
CA ASP A 25 -7.08 16.72 -1.68
C ASP A 25 -7.18 15.74 -0.49
N LEU A 26 -7.01 14.45 -0.78
CA LEU A 26 -7.09 13.39 0.22
C LEU A 26 -5.70 13.08 0.80
N PRO A 27 -5.55 13.06 2.14
CA PRO A 27 -4.30 12.65 2.76
C PRO A 27 -4.07 11.15 2.57
N TYR A 28 -2.92 10.77 2.01
CA TYR A 28 -2.55 9.37 1.82
C TYR A 28 -1.07 9.10 2.10
N GLU A 29 -0.74 7.83 2.31
CA GLU A 29 0.60 7.28 2.44
C GLU A 29 0.65 5.90 1.78
N GLU A 30 1.77 5.60 1.14
CA GLU A 30 2.01 4.34 0.44
C GLU A 30 2.93 3.44 1.27
N TRP A 31 2.51 2.19 1.45
CA TRP A 31 3.28 1.13 2.09
C TRP A 31 3.68 0.13 1.01
N PHE A 32 4.91 0.28 0.51
CA PHE A 32 5.47 -0.60 -0.52
C PHE A 32 6.10 -1.85 0.12
N ILE A 33 5.36 -2.95 0.10
CA ILE A 33 5.68 -4.17 0.87
C ILE A 33 6.75 -5.03 0.19
N ASN A 34 7.10 -4.76 -1.07
CA ASN A 34 8.19 -5.48 -1.71
C ASN A 34 9.58 -5.15 -1.12
N GLU A 35 9.75 -3.92 -0.60
CA GLU A 35 11.03 -3.44 -0.05
C GLU A 35 10.94 -3.05 1.43
N GLY A 36 9.73 -2.88 1.97
CA GLY A 36 9.49 -2.45 3.35
C GLY A 36 9.23 -3.60 4.33
N SER A 37 9.23 -3.26 5.61
CA SER A 37 8.75 -4.12 6.70
C SER A 37 7.67 -3.40 7.51
N LEU A 38 6.63 -4.12 7.93
CA LEU A 38 5.61 -3.59 8.82
C LEU A 38 5.90 -4.02 10.26
N ASP A 39 5.88 -3.07 11.18
CA ASP A 39 5.97 -3.37 12.61
C ASP A 39 4.60 -3.81 13.15
N LEU A 40 4.37 -5.12 13.15
CA LEU A 40 3.15 -5.73 13.65
C LEU A 40 3.07 -5.79 15.18
N SER A 41 4.10 -5.32 15.91
CA SER A 41 4.12 -5.28 17.37
C SER A 41 3.46 -4.02 17.95
N THR A 42 3.14 -3.05 17.10
CA THR A 42 2.54 -1.76 17.50
C THR A 42 1.11 -1.64 16.99
N SER A 43 0.30 -0.80 17.65
CA SER A 43 -1.03 -0.49 17.15
C SER A 43 -0.92 0.27 15.82
N PRO A 44 -1.69 -0.12 14.79
CA PRO A 44 -1.67 0.58 13.52
C PRO A 44 -2.16 2.03 13.70
N PRO A 45 -1.70 2.96 12.85
CA PRO A 45 -2.18 4.33 12.90
C PRO A 45 -3.66 4.41 12.50
N GLU A 46 -4.37 5.40 13.03
CA GLU A 46 -5.76 5.67 12.67
C GLU A 46 -5.89 6.06 11.19
N GLY A 47 -6.82 5.42 10.48
CA GLY A 47 -7.08 5.70 9.07
C GLY A 47 -7.82 4.61 8.32
N VAL A 48 -7.88 4.76 7.00
CA VAL A 48 -8.46 3.79 6.07
C VAL A 48 -7.33 3.03 5.39
N PHE A 49 -7.36 1.70 5.47
CA PHE A 49 -6.37 0.83 4.83
C PHE A 49 -6.93 0.27 3.52
N TYR A 50 -6.25 0.52 2.41
CA TYR A 50 -6.58 -0.04 1.11
C TYR A 50 -5.50 -1.05 0.69
N ASN A 51 -5.84 -2.33 0.72
CA ASN A 51 -4.94 -3.41 0.33
C ASN A 51 -5.07 -3.69 -1.17
N ARG A 52 -3.96 -3.52 -1.90
CA ARG A 52 -3.82 -3.83 -3.33
C ARG A 52 -2.70 -4.84 -3.59
N MET A 53 -2.57 -5.81 -2.69
CA MET A 53 -1.67 -6.94 -2.85
C MET A 53 -2.25 -7.96 -3.81
N SER A 54 -1.38 -8.59 -4.61
CA SER A 54 -1.79 -9.60 -5.58
C SER A 54 -1.30 -10.97 -5.16
N ALA A 55 -2.17 -11.98 -5.27
CA ALA A 55 -1.76 -13.38 -5.13
C ALA A 55 -0.73 -13.83 -6.19
N SER A 56 -0.61 -13.09 -7.29
CA SER A 56 0.39 -13.32 -8.34
C SER A 56 1.64 -12.47 -8.21
N SER A 57 1.89 -11.81 -7.06
CA SER A 57 3.10 -10.99 -6.85
C SER A 57 4.40 -11.74 -7.16
N HIS A 58 4.43 -13.05 -6.88
CA HIS A 58 5.55 -13.93 -7.17
C HIS A 58 5.92 -13.99 -8.67
N THR A 59 4.98 -13.77 -9.59
CA THR A 59 5.28 -13.74 -11.04
C THR A 59 6.01 -12.48 -11.47
N ARG A 60 6.09 -11.46 -10.60
CA ARG A 60 6.78 -10.18 -10.80
C ARG A 60 8.06 -10.04 -9.98
N GLY A 61 8.51 -11.12 -9.33
CA GLY A 61 9.69 -11.10 -8.45
C GLY A 61 9.39 -10.70 -7.00
N HIS A 62 8.12 -10.43 -6.66
CA HIS A 62 7.71 -9.99 -5.32
C HIS A 62 7.16 -11.16 -4.50
N ARG A 63 7.91 -12.26 -4.46
CA ARG A 63 7.47 -13.54 -3.91
C ARG A 63 7.04 -13.43 -2.45
N TYR A 64 7.83 -12.73 -1.64
CA TYR A 64 7.65 -12.67 -0.19
C TYR A 64 6.76 -11.51 0.28
N ALA A 65 6.37 -10.61 -0.63
CA ALA A 65 5.56 -9.44 -0.27
C ALA A 65 4.20 -9.81 0.38
N PRO A 66 3.49 -10.89 -0.02
CA PRO A 66 2.26 -11.30 0.66
C PRO A 66 2.46 -12.03 2.00
N GLU A 67 3.70 -12.39 2.34
CA GLU A 67 4.05 -13.20 3.53
C GLU A 67 4.57 -12.34 4.70
N LEU A 68 4.65 -11.02 4.47
CA LEU A 68 5.14 -9.99 5.40
C LEU A 68 4.12 -9.63 6.49
#